data_AF-A0A959YAZ7-F1
#
_entry.id   AF-A0A959YAZ7-F1
#
_cell.length_a   1.000
_cell.length_b   1.000
_cell.length_c   1.000
_cell.angle_alpha   90.00
_cell.angle_beta   90.00
_cell.angle_gamma   90.00
#
_symmetry.space_group_name_H-M   'P 1'
#
loop_
_entity.id
_entity.type
_entity.pdbx_description
1 polymer ?
#
loop_
_entity_poly.entity_id
_entity_poly.type
_entity_poly.pdbx_seq_one_letter_code
_entity_poly.pdbx_strand_id
1 'polypeptide(L)'
;MILDGWGIGSGDGSDAIATARTPFMDGLAEGAPHARLFTDGEHVGLPKGQMGNSEVGHLNIGAGRVVFQDLVRIDRAIADG
;
A
#
# COMPACT_ATOMS: atom_id res chain seq x y z
N MET A 1 0.13 7.46 12.41
CA MET A 1 -0.50 6.19 12.81
C MET A 1 -0.57 5.31 11.57
N ILE A 2 -0.27 4.01 11.67
CA ILE A 2 -0.38 3.05 10.58
C ILE A 2 -1.44 2.03 10.98
N LEU A 3 -2.48 1.88 10.16
CA LEU A 3 -3.51 0.85 10.31
C LEU A 3 -3.12 -0.31 9.39
N ASP A 4 -2.45 -1.33 9.92
CA ASP A 4 -1.93 -2.43 9.10
C ASP A 4 -3.07 -3.27 8.52
N GLY A 5 -3.00 -3.57 7.22
CA GLY A 5 -4.08 -4.23 6.48
C GLY A 5 -5.32 -3.36 6.22
N TRP A 6 -5.29 -2.06 6.49
CA TRP A 6 -6.40 -1.15 6.21
C TRP A 6 -6.28 -0.53 4.82
N GLY A 7 -7.20 -0.87 3.90
CA GLY A 7 -7.19 -0.39 2.52
C GLY A 7 -8.56 0.04 2.00
N ILE A 8 -8.58 0.55 0.77
CA ILE A 8 -9.79 0.91 0.04
C ILE A 8 -10.12 -0.25 -0.90
N GLY A 9 -11.10 -1.07 -0.54
CA GLY A 9 -11.50 -2.25 -1.29
C GLY A 9 -12.66 -2.00 -2.27
N SER A 10 -13.36 -3.08 -2.63
CA SER A 10 -14.49 -3.05 -3.59
C SER A 10 -15.77 -2.45 -3.03
N GLY A 11 -15.88 -2.30 -1.69
CA GLY A 11 -17.09 -1.81 -1.04
C GLY A 11 -18.27 -2.79 -1.06
N ASP A 12 -18.05 -4.05 -1.45
CA ASP A 12 -19.07 -5.09 -1.41
C ASP A 12 -19.14 -5.80 -0.04
N GLY A 13 -20.02 -6.80 0.09
CA GLY A 13 -20.21 -7.53 1.35
C GLY A 13 -18.99 -8.32 1.84
N SER A 14 -17.96 -8.51 1.01
CA SER A 14 -16.68 -9.14 1.41
C SER A 14 -15.64 -8.12 1.89
N ASP A 15 -15.88 -6.83 1.68
CA ASP A 15 -15.04 -5.74 2.16
C ASP A 15 -15.35 -5.46 3.64
N ALA A 16 -14.53 -6.05 4.52
CA ALA A 16 -14.71 -5.91 5.96
C ALA A 16 -14.59 -4.44 6.44
N ILE A 17 -13.84 -3.60 5.74
CA ILE A 17 -13.66 -2.19 6.11
C ILE A 17 -14.89 -1.38 5.73
N ALA A 18 -15.39 -1.58 4.51
CA ALA A 18 -16.59 -0.88 4.04
C ALA A 18 -17.87 -1.32 4.76
N THR A 19 -17.92 -2.56 5.24
CA THR A 19 -19.08 -3.11 5.97
C THR A 19 -19.04 -2.88 7.48
N ALA A 20 -17.87 -2.55 8.04
CA ALA A 20 -17.73 -2.21 9.44
C ALA A 20 -18.34 -0.84 9.77
N ARG A 21 -18.76 -0.66 11.02
CA ARG A 21 -19.14 0.67 11.53
C ARG A 21 -17.92 1.39 12.07
N THR A 22 -17.38 2.34 11.31
CA THR A 22 -16.10 3.00 11.62
C THR A 22 -16.23 4.52 11.71
N PRO A 23 -17.15 5.05 12.55
CA PRO A 23 -17.62 6.44 12.47
C PRO A 23 -16.52 7.50 12.58
N PHE A 24 -15.43 7.21 13.31
CA PHE A 24 -14.30 8.12 13.39
C PHE A 24 -13.49 8.15 12.09
N MET A 25 -13.20 6.99 11.50
CA MET A 25 -12.49 6.91 10.22
C MET A 25 -13.35 7.46 9.08
N ASP A 26 -14.66 7.16 9.11
CA ASP A 26 -15.64 7.65 8.14
C ASP A 26 -15.70 9.19 8.18
N GLY A 27 -15.78 9.78 9.38
CA GLY A 27 -15.77 11.23 9.54
C GLY A 27 -14.48 11.90 9.07
N LEU A 28 -13.33 11.23 9.21
CA LEU A 28 -12.06 11.73 8.66
C LEU A 28 -12.05 11.67 7.13
N ALA A 29 -12.56 10.58 6.54
CA ALA A 29 -12.65 10.43 5.09
C ALA A 29 -13.59 11.47 4.46
N GLU A 30 -14.68 11.84 5.13
CA GLU A 30 -15.64 12.83 4.62
C GLU A 30 -15.21 14.29 4.88
N GLY A 31 -14.61 14.56 6.05
CA GLY A 31 -14.43 15.92 6.56
C GLY A 31 -13.01 16.49 6.47
N ALA A 32 -11.99 15.66 6.21
CA ALA A 32 -10.59 16.09 6.19
C ALA A 32 -9.93 15.91 4.81
N PRO A 33 -8.95 16.76 4.45
CA PRO A 33 -8.13 16.54 3.27
C PRO A 33 -7.42 15.17 3.36
N HIS A 34 -7.60 14.35 2.33
CA HIS A 34 -7.00 13.03 2.26
C HIS A 34 -6.60 12.70 0.82
N ALA A 35 -5.73 11.70 0.66
CA ALA A 35 -5.27 11.21 -0.62
C ALA A 35 -5.15 9.68 -0.58
N ARG A 36 -5.02 9.07 -1.75
CA ARG A 36 -4.78 7.63 -1.91
C ARG A 36 -3.36 7.40 -2.39
N LEU A 37 -2.73 6.34 -1.88
CA LEU A 37 -1.38 5.93 -2.24
C LEU A 37 -1.42 4.50 -2.80
N PHE A 38 -0.53 4.22 -3.75
CA PHE A 38 -0.25 2.85 -4.16
C PHE A 38 0.69 2.19 -3.15
N THR A 39 0.39 0.96 -2.76
CA THR A 39 1.14 0.22 -1.71
C THR A 39 1.58 -1.17 -2.18
N ASP A 40 1.55 -1.42 -3.49
CA ASP A 40 1.84 -2.70 -4.11
C ASP A 40 2.71 -2.55 -5.37
N GLY A 41 3.24 -3.67 -5.82
CA GLY A 41 4.04 -3.78 -7.02
C GLY A 41 5.22 -2.80 -7.08
N GLU A 42 5.45 -2.26 -8.27
CA GLU A 42 6.64 -1.44 -8.54
C GLU A 42 6.66 -0.13 -7.73
N HIS A 43 5.51 0.34 -7.26
CA HIS A 43 5.37 1.55 -6.43
C HIS A 43 6.06 1.40 -5.07
N VAL A 44 6.23 0.17 -4.59
CA VAL A 44 6.90 -0.15 -3.33
C VAL A 44 8.13 -1.06 -3.52
N GLY A 45 8.60 -1.17 -4.76
CA GLY A 45 9.81 -1.94 -5.08
C GLY A 45 9.59 -3.46 -5.19
N LEU A 46 8.35 -3.89 -5.41
CA LEU A 46 7.96 -5.26 -5.71
C LEU A 46 7.75 -5.48 -7.22
N PRO A 47 7.75 -6.73 -7.71
CA PRO A 47 7.34 -7.07 -9.07
C PRO A 47 5.95 -6.56 -9.40
N LYS A 48 5.70 -6.21 -10.67
CA LYS A 48 4.41 -5.72 -11.14
C LYS A 48 3.26 -6.67 -10.77
N GLY A 49 2.22 -6.14 -10.14
CA GLY A 49 1.03 -6.89 -9.73
C GLY A 49 1.20 -7.71 -8.45
N GLN A 50 2.38 -7.70 -7.82
CA GLN A 50 2.57 -8.35 -6.53
C GLN A 50 2.00 -7.48 -5.41
N MET A 51 1.13 -8.08 -4.60
CA MET A 51 0.57 -7.44 -3.41
C MET A 51 1.67 -7.00 -2.44
N GLY A 52 1.49 -5.82 -1.83
CA GLY A 52 2.32 -5.35 -0.74
C GLY A 52 2.18 -6.18 0.53
N ASN A 53 3.07 -5.94 1.49
CA ASN A 53 3.05 -6.56 2.81
C ASN A 53 3.58 -5.58 3.86
N SER A 54 3.48 -5.97 5.14
CA SER A 54 3.91 -5.12 6.26
C SER A 54 5.38 -4.74 6.17
N GLU A 55 6.30 -5.66 5.89
CA GLU A 55 7.74 -5.38 5.85
C GLU A 55 8.10 -4.36 4.76
N VAL A 56 7.65 -4.61 3.53
CA VAL A 56 7.88 -3.72 2.38
C VAL A 56 7.22 -2.36 2.61
N GLY A 57 5.99 -2.35 3.13
CA GLY A 57 5.26 -1.12 3.43
C GLY A 57 5.99 -0.24 4.46
N HIS A 58 6.38 -0.83 5.59
CA HIS A 58 7.08 -0.10 6.66
C HIS A 58 8.46 0.40 6.19
N LEU A 59 9.18 -0.38 5.38
CA LEU A 59 10.45 0.04 4.80
C LEU A 59 10.30 1.26 3.88
N ASN A 60 9.32 1.25 2.96
CA ASN A 60 9.08 2.38 2.06
C ASN A 60 8.65 3.65 2.83
N ILE A 61 7.76 3.51 3.81
CA ILE A 61 7.32 4.62 4.67
C ILE A 61 8.51 5.21 5.44
N GLY A 62 9.33 4.36 6.06
CA GLY A 62 10.49 4.80 6.83
C GLY A 62 11.61 5.40 5.97
N ALA A 63 11.79 4.89 4.75
CA ALA A 63 12.83 5.35 3.84
C ALA A 63 12.48 6.64 3.09
N GLY A 64 11.19 6.97 2.94
CA GLY A 64 10.75 8.13 2.15
C GLY A 64 11.06 8.01 0.64
N ARG A 65 11.29 6.79 0.16
CA ARG A 65 11.61 6.46 -1.24
C ARG A 65 11.24 5.00 -1.54
N VAL A 66 11.17 4.66 -2.83
CA VAL A 66 10.96 3.28 -3.27
C VAL A 66 12.16 2.42 -2.89
N VAL A 67 11.93 1.36 -2.10
CA VAL A 67 12.96 0.38 -1.69
C VAL A 67 12.80 -0.90 -2.49
N PHE A 68 13.66 -1.08 -3.50
CA PHE A 68 13.65 -2.26 -4.36
C PHE A 68 14.06 -3.52 -3.60
N GLN A 69 13.20 -4.52 -3.66
CA GLN A 69 13.48 -5.85 -3.12
C GLN A 69 14.47 -6.58 -4.03
N ASP A 70 15.21 -7.55 -3.48
CA ASP A 70 16.34 -8.17 -4.17
C ASP A 70 16.00 -8.73 -5.55
N LEU A 71 14.83 -9.38 -5.70
CA LEU A 71 14.38 -9.91 -6.98
C LEU A 71 14.24 -8.81 -8.05
N VAL A 72 13.57 -7.71 -7.71
CA VAL A 72 13.39 -6.57 -8.62
C VAL A 72 14.70 -5.87 -8.90
N ARG A 73 15.61 -5.81 -7.92
CA ARG A 73 16.92 -5.21 -8.09
C ARG A 73 17.76 -6.00 -9.10
N ILE A 74 17.72 -7.33 -9.05
CA ILE A 74 18.40 -8.21 -10.01
C ILE A 74 17.78 -8.06 -11.40
N ASP A 75 16.45 -8.11 -11.52
CA ASP A 75 15.77 -7.97 -12.81
C ASP A 75 16.08 -6.62 -13.48
N ARG A 76 16.12 -5.53 -12.70
CA ARG A 76 16.50 -4.21 -13.19
C ARG A 76 17.97 -4.14 -13.61
N ALA A 77 18.88 -4.70 -12.81
CA ALA A 77 20.29 -4.74 -13.18
C ALA A 77 20.51 -5.50 -14.49
N ILE A 78 19.78 -6.61 -14.72
CA ILE A 78 19.84 -7.35 -15.99
C ILE A 78 19.29 -6.52 -17.14
N ALA A 79 18.20 -5.79 -16.93
CA ALA A 79 17.58 -4.96 -17.96
C ALA A 79 18.44 -3.73 -18.33
N ASP A 80 19.15 -3.15 -17.35
CA ASP A 80 19.93 -1.93 -17.52
C ASP A 80 21.36 -2.18 -18.08
N GLY A 81 21.82 -3.44 -18.13
CA GLY A 81 23.08 -3.87 -18.76
C GLY A 81 24.29 -3.87 -17.84
#